data_AF-A0A7J9H0M9-F1
#
_entry.id   AF-A0A7J9H0M9-F1
#
_cell.length_a   1.000
_cell.length_b   1.000
_cell.length_c   1.000
_cell.angle_alpha   90.00
_cell.angle_beta   90.00
_cell.angle_gamma   90.00
#
_symmetry.space_group_name_H-M   'P 1'
#
loop_
_entity.id
_entity.type
_entity.pdbx_description
1 polymer ?
#
loop_
_entity_poly.entity_id
_entity_poly.type
_entity_poly.pdbx_seq_one_letter_code
_entity_poly.pdbx_strand_id
1 'polypeptide(L)'
;MESGAKEEEKVMGYNSKNVKKATLHSTLTALLDDPILADVPKKPSLSDVDTLINLELGSAMCISILKLDGTSFGTHFMVYHLVYALKPPSN
;
A
#
# COMPACT_ATOMS: atom_id res chain seq x y z
N MET A 1 -45.95 22.20 3.40
CA MET A 1 -45.40 21.35 4.49
C MET A 1 -46.04 19.99 4.29
N GLU A 2 -45.37 18.89 3.99
CA GLU A 2 -43.96 18.55 4.01
C GLU A 2 -43.74 17.29 3.14
N SER A 3 -42.53 17.21 2.60
CA SER A 3 -41.96 16.10 1.84
C SER A 3 -41.99 14.77 2.62
N GLY A 4 -42.01 13.67 1.89
CA GLY A 4 -41.73 12.35 2.45
C GLY A 4 -41.39 11.32 1.38
N ALA A 5 -40.52 11.66 0.44
CA ALA A 5 -39.94 10.67 -0.46
C ALA A 5 -38.97 9.78 0.33
N LYS A 6 -39.35 8.51 0.55
CA LYS A 6 -38.41 7.49 0.99
C LYS A 6 -37.49 7.18 -0.17
N GLU A 7 -36.25 7.66 -0.10
CA GLU A 7 -35.14 7.13 -0.88
C GLU A 7 -34.95 5.68 -0.46
N GLU A 8 -35.54 4.79 -1.26
CA GLU A 8 -35.18 3.39 -1.25
C GLU A 8 -33.75 3.28 -1.77
N GLU A 9 -32.86 3.04 -0.83
CA GLU A 9 -31.49 2.58 -0.99
C GLU A 9 -31.40 1.64 -2.20
N LYS A 10 -30.94 2.19 -3.34
CA LYS A 10 -30.48 1.40 -4.47
C LYS A 10 -29.22 0.67 -4.02
N VAL A 11 -29.40 -0.47 -3.36
CA VAL A 11 -28.40 -1.52 -3.29
C VAL A 11 -28.20 -1.98 -4.73
N MET A 12 -27.26 -1.29 -5.39
CA MET A 12 -26.88 -1.45 -6.79
C MET A 12 -26.42 -2.88 -7.00
N GLY A 13 -27.36 -3.72 -7.45
CA GLY A 13 -27.17 -5.11 -7.79
C GLY A 13 -25.90 -5.30 -8.62
N TYR A 14 -25.09 -6.26 -8.18
CA TYR A 14 -23.78 -6.61 -8.71
C TYR A 14 -23.90 -7.28 -10.09
N ASN A 15 -24.33 -6.56 -11.13
CA ASN A 15 -24.42 -7.09 -12.50
C ASN A 15 -23.68 -6.25 -13.55
N SER A 16 -22.47 -5.77 -13.21
CA SER A 16 -21.61 -4.97 -14.10
C SER A 16 -20.14 -5.41 -14.04
N LYS A 17 -19.89 -6.72 -14.09
CA LYS A 17 -18.53 -7.31 -13.95
C LYS A 17 -17.56 -6.79 -15.03
N ASN A 18 -18.06 -6.56 -16.24
CA ASN A 18 -17.30 -6.06 -17.39
C ASN A 18 -17.02 -4.55 -17.33
N VAL A 19 -18.02 -3.74 -16.98
CA VAL A 19 -17.87 -2.28 -16.84
C VAL A 19 -16.89 -1.96 -15.71
N LYS A 20 -17.05 -2.60 -14.54
CA LYS A 20 -16.14 -2.42 -13.40
C LYS A 20 -14.70 -2.82 -13.74
N LYS A 21 -14.50 -3.89 -14.53
CA LYS A 21 -13.18 -4.32 -14.98
C LYS A 21 -12.53 -3.30 -15.92
N ALA A 22 -13.29 -2.72 -16.85
CA ALA A 22 -12.79 -1.68 -17.75
C ALA A 22 -12.41 -0.40 -16.97
N THR A 23 -13.23 0.03 -16.02
CA THR A 23 -12.92 1.20 -15.17
C THR A 23 -11.69 0.95 -14.31
N LEU A 24 -11.60 -0.22 -13.66
CA LEU A 24 -10.43 -0.60 -12.86
C LEU A 24 -9.15 -0.68 -13.69
N HIS A 25 -9.23 -1.22 -14.90
CA HIS A 25 -8.08 -1.26 -15.81
C HIS A 25 -7.62 0.14 -16.20
N SER A 26 -8.56 1.06 -16.46
CA SER A 26 -8.25 2.47 -16.76
C SER A 26 -7.54 3.15 -15.58
N THR A 27 -8.07 2.98 -14.36
CA THR A 27 -7.45 3.53 -13.14
C THR A 27 -6.06 2.93 -12.91
N LEU A 28 -5.89 1.61 -13.09
CA LEU A 28 -4.59 0.95 -12.92
C LEU A 28 -3.56 1.43 -13.95
N THR A 29 -3.96 1.62 -15.21
CA THR A 29 -3.10 2.22 -16.23
C THR A 29 -2.68 3.64 -15.86
N ALA A 30 -3.62 4.48 -15.42
CA ALA A 30 -3.32 5.86 -15.02
C ALA A 30 -2.35 5.93 -13.82
N LEU A 31 -2.45 5.00 -12.87
CA LEU A 31 -1.52 4.91 -11.74
C LEU A 31 -0.13 4.42 -12.19
N LEU A 32 -0.05 3.43 -13.08
CA LEU A 32 1.24 2.93 -13.59
C LEU A 32 2.00 3.93 -14.47
N ASP A 33 1.30 4.91 -15.04
CA ASP A 33 1.90 6.01 -15.81
C ASP A 33 2.37 7.18 -14.91
N ASP A 34 2.07 7.15 -13.61
CA ASP A 34 2.49 8.20 -12.67
C ASP A 34 4.01 8.13 -12.42
N PRO A 35 4.78 9.21 -12.68
CA PRO A 35 6.22 9.23 -12.43
C PRO A 35 6.62 9.00 -10.97
N ILE A 36 5.72 9.20 -10.00
CA ILE A 36 5.95 8.84 -8.59
C ILE A 36 6.08 7.33 -8.42
N LEU A 37 5.42 6.55 -9.27
CA LEU A 37 5.44 5.09 -9.26
C LEU A 37 6.41 4.52 -10.32
N ALA A 38 7.35 5.32 -10.83
CA ALA A 38 8.34 4.87 -11.82
C ALA A 38 9.17 3.65 -11.36
N ASP A 39 9.29 3.46 -10.05
CA ASP A 39 10.01 2.36 -9.41
C ASP A 39 9.20 1.04 -9.42
N VAL A 40 7.89 1.12 -9.72
CA VAL A 40 6.98 -0.03 -9.77
C VAL A 40 7.04 -0.68 -11.16
N PRO A 41 7.19 -2.02 -11.25
CA PRO A 41 7.15 -2.72 -12.52
C PRO A 41 5.84 -2.45 -13.28
N LYS A 42 5.91 -2.19 -14.59
CA LYS A 42 4.74 -1.88 -15.45
C LYS A 42 3.67 -2.98 -15.54
N LYS A 43 3.97 -4.18 -15.02
CA LYS A 43 3.05 -5.33 -14.97
C LYS A 43 3.20 -6.01 -13.61
N PRO A 44 2.77 -5.36 -12.51
CA PRO A 44 2.92 -5.95 -11.19
C PRO A 44 1.93 -7.11 -11.05
N SER A 45 2.36 -8.18 -10.40
CA SER A 45 1.46 -9.21 -9.90
C SER A 45 0.70 -8.69 -8.67
N LEU A 46 -0.41 -9.33 -8.27
CA LEU A 46 -1.14 -8.93 -7.05
C LEU A 46 -0.26 -9.05 -5.79
N SER A 47 0.64 -10.04 -5.76
CA SER A 47 1.62 -10.18 -4.67
C SER A 47 2.64 -9.04 -4.65
N ASP A 48 3.03 -8.52 -5.83
CA ASP A 48 3.94 -7.37 -5.88
C ASP A 48 3.25 -6.12 -5.31
N VAL A 49 1.97 -5.90 -5.65
CA VAL A 49 1.17 -4.79 -5.10
C VAL A 49 1.02 -4.92 -3.58
N ASP A 50 0.70 -6.12 -3.09
CA ASP A 50 0.59 -6.38 -1.65
C ASP A 50 1.93 -6.14 -0.93
N THR A 51 3.04 -6.53 -1.56
CA THR A 51 4.39 -6.26 -1.04
C THR A 51 4.70 -4.76 -1.00
N LEU A 52 4.34 -4.00 -2.04
CA LEU A 52 4.54 -2.55 -2.10
C LEU A 52 3.70 -1.80 -1.06
N ILE A 53 2.46 -2.22 -0.84
CA ILE A 53 1.61 -1.68 0.23
C ILE A 53 2.26 -1.95 1.59
N ASN A 54 2.69 -3.19 1.83
CA ASN A 54 3.36 -3.53 3.07
C ASN A 54 4.70 -2.78 3.23
N LEU A 55 5.39 -2.43 2.14
CA LEU A 55 6.62 -1.66 2.18
C LEU A 55 6.37 -0.20 2.59
N GLU A 56 5.34 0.43 2.02
CA GLU A 56 4.89 1.79 2.38
C GLU A 56 4.43 1.86 3.84
N LEU A 57 3.71 0.84 4.30
CA LEU A 57 3.29 0.72 5.70
C LEU A 57 4.43 0.30 6.65
N GLY A 58 5.62 0.02 6.12
CA GLY A 58 6.79 -0.43 6.89
C GLY A 58 6.68 -1.85 7.45
N SER A 59 5.67 -2.63 7.07
CA SER A 59 5.43 -4.00 7.52
C SER A 59 6.12 -5.07 6.66
N ALA A 60 6.58 -4.73 5.45
CA ALA A 60 7.23 -5.69 4.55
C ALA A 60 8.61 -6.15 5.02
N MET A 61 9.28 -5.39 5.88
CA MET A 61 10.64 -5.69 6.34
C MET A 61 10.77 -5.51 7.86
N CYS A 62 11.19 -6.59 8.53
CA CYS A 62 11.55 -6.57 9.94
C CYS A 62 13.07 -6.69 10.07
N ILE A 63 13.70 -5.75 10.77
CA ILE A 63 15.12 -5.79 11.08
C ILE A 63 15.25 -6.04 12.59
N SER A 64 16.04 -7.06 12.95
CA SER A 64 16.34 -7.39 14.34
C SER A 64 17.81 -7.14 14.65
N ILE A 65 18.10 -6.42 15.73
CA ILE A 65 19.45 -6.27 16.26
C ILE A 65 19.68 -7.39 17.27
N LEU A 66 20.65 -8.27 17.00
CA LEU A 66 21.11 -9.28 17.95
C LEU A 66 22.22 -8.70 18.82
N LYS A 67 22.00 -8.66 20.13
CA LYS A 67 23.01 -8.25 21.11
C LYS A 67 23.95 -9.41 21.41
N LEU A 68 25.14 -9.07 21.92
CA LEU A 68 26.12 -10.04 22.38
C LEU A 68 25.64 -10.90 23.57
N ASP A 69 24.61 -10.44 24.29
CA ASP A 69 23.96 -11.19 25.38
C ASP A 69 22.92 -12.22 24.89
N GLY A 70 22.78 -12.39 23.57
CA GLY A 70 21.83 -13.33 22.96
C GLY A 70 20.39 -12.84 22.87
N THR A 71 20.09 -11.63 23.36
CA THR A 71 18.77 -11.01 23.21
C THR A 71 18.67 -10.20 21.92
N SER A 72 17.45 -10.06 21.38
CA SER A 72 17.21 -9.30 20.15
C SER A 72 16.11 -8.27 20.30
N PHE A 73 16.28 -7.11 19.68
CA PHE A 73 15.23 -6.11 19.50
C PHE A 73 14.75 -6.13 18.05
N GLY A 74 13.47 -6.39 17.82
CA GLY A 74 12.84 -6.33 16.50
C GLY A 74 12.10 -5.00 16.32
N THR A 75 12.38 -4.33 15.20
CA THR A 75 11.76 -3.04 14.85
C THR A 75 11.41 -3.06 13.37
N HIS A 76 10.16 -2.69 13.05
CA HIS A 76 9.69 -2.51 11.69
C HIS A 76 10.25 -1.18 11.17
N PHE A 77 11.06 -1.23 10.11
CA PHE A 77 11.71 -0.05 9.53
C PHE A 77 11.33 0.06 8.05
N MET A 78 10.93 1.27 7.63
CA MET A 78 10.98 1.63 6.22
C MET A 78 12.44 1.75 5.77
N VAL A 79 12.75 1.22 4.58
CA VAL A 79 14.10 1.22 3.99
C VAL A 79 14.72 2.63 3.93
N TYR A 80 13.91 3.66 3.68
CA TYR A 80 14.35 5.06 3.63
C TYR A 80 14.73 5.65 5.00
N HIS A 81 14.20 5.11 6.10
CA HIS A 81 14.43 5.62 7.46
C HIS A 81 15.65 4.97 8.15
N LEU A 82 16.13 3.84 7.63
CA LEU A 82 17.23 3.06 8.21
C LEU A 82 18.56 3.82 8.22
N VAL A 83 18.83 4.61 7.17
CA VAL A 83 20.08 5.37 7.02
C VAL A 83 20.23 6.44 8.10
N TYR A 84 19.11 7.06 8.52
CA TYR A 84 19.11 8.05 9.59
C TYR A 84 19.10 7.40 10.99
N ALA A 85 18.38 6.29 11.17
CA ALA A 85 18.25 5.62 12.47
C ALA A 85 19.53 4.89 12.93
N LEU A 86 20.37 4.43 11.99
CA LEU A 86 21.64 3.76 12.31
C LEU A 86 22.84 4.72 12.32
N LYS A 87 22.63 6.02 12.08
CA LYS A 87 23.73 6.98 12.13
C LYS A 87 24.15 7.20 13.59
N PRO A 88 25.41 6.94 13.97
CA PRO A 88 25.87 7.22 15.33
C PRO A 88 25.71 8.72 15.61
N PRO A 89 25.35 9.11 16.85
CA PRO A 89 25.25 10.51 17.22
C PRO A 89 26.59 11.20 16.95
N SER A 90 26.55 12.34 16.26
CA SER A 90 27.74 13.16 16.08
C SER A 90 28.18 13.69 17.43
N ASN A 91 29.43 13.42 17.78
CA ASN A 91 30.12 13.98 18.95
C ASN A 91 30.50 15.44 18.71
#